data_AF-A0A2E0BIH9-F1
#
_entry.id   AF-A0A2E0BIH9-F1
#
_cell.length_a   1.000
_cell.length_b   1.000
_cell.length_c   1.000
_cell.angle_alpha   90.00
_cell.angle_beta   90.00
_cell.angle_gamma   90.00
#
_symmetry.space_group_name_H-M   'P 1'
#
loop_
_entity.id
_entity.type
_entity.pdbx_description
1 polymer ?
#
loop_
_entity_poly.entity_id
_entity_poly.type
_entity_poly.pdbx_seq_one_letter_code
_entity_poly.pdbx_strand_id
1 'polypeptide(L)' 'MKPRYQFAEIPNDDEGKEFVRLARKFLNKDRYKLIVKGQHLKPSENWRHYQYGQPISKSTHLRVYLNDQGE' A
#
# COMPACT_ATOMS: atom_id res chain seq x y z
N MET A 1 6.00 -11.96 -10.84
CA MET A 1 4.69 -11.52 -10.29
C MET A 1 4.53 -10.05 -10.66
N LYS A 2 3.55 -9.65 -11.50
CA LYS A 2 3.48 -8.28 -12.04
C LYS A 2 2.64 -7.36 -11.15
N PRO A 3 3.22 -6.46 -10.33
CA PRO A 3 2.55 -5.23 -9.98
C PRO A 3 2.56 -4.30 -11.21
N ARG A 4 1.40 -4.08 -11.85
CA ARG A 4 1.33 -3.34 -13.13
C ARG A 4 1.57 -1.85 -13.01
N TYR A 5 1.37 -1.24 -11.85
CA TYR A 5 1.71 0.16 -11.55
C TYR A 5 1.99 0.29 -10.06
N GLN A 6 3.03 1.04 -9.67
CA GLN A 6 3.40 1.28 -8.28
C GLN A 6 3.28 2.77 -7.96
N PHE A 7 2.42 3.10 -7.01
CA PHE A 7 2.45 4.38 -6.30
C PHE A 7 3.07 4.14 -4.93
N ALA A 8 4.05 4.93 -4.54
CA ALA A 8 4.86 4.73 -3.34
C ALA A 8 5.02 6.06 -2.59
N GLU A 9 5.65 6.01 -1.41
CA GLU A 9 5.90 7.19 -0.55
C GLU A 9 4.62 7.94 -0.14
N ILE A 10 3.47 7.27 -0.12
CA ILE A 10 2.23 7.85 0.38
C ILE A 10 2.34 7.87 1.91
N PRO A 11 2.24 9.02 2.60
CA PRO A 11 2.32 9.05 4.06
C PRO A 11 1.28 8.11 4.71
N ASN A 12 1.65 7.41 5.78
CA ASN A 12 0.70 6.58 6.53
C ASN A 12 0.00 7.39 7.64
N ASP A 13 -0.57 8.51 7.23
CA ASP A 13 -1.35 9.44 8.03
C ASP A 13 -2.77 9.57 7.46
N ASP A 14 -3.54 10.56 7.92
CA ASP A 14 -4.93 10.69 7.52
C ASP A 14 -5.09 11.18 6.08
N GLU A 15 -4.16 11.99 5.58
CA GLU A 15 -4.15 12.43 4.18
C GLU A 15 -3.87 11.25 3.23
N GLY A 16 -2.83 10.47 3.52
CA GLY A 16 -2.51 9.30 2.71
C GLY A 16 -3.57 8.19 2.78
N LYS A 17 -4.23 8.01 3.94
CA LYS A 17 -5.40 7.13 4.05
C LYS A 17 -6.58 7.63 3.24
N GLU A 18 -6.82 8.95 3.21
CA GLU A 18 -7.89 9.56 2.41
C GLU A 18 -7.63 9.38 0.91
N PHE A 19 -6.38 9.58 0.47
CA PHE A 19 -5.96 9.24 -0.89
C PHE A 19 -6.30 7.79 -1.22
N VAL A 20 -5.93 6.83 -0.37
CA VAL A 20 -6.22 5.40 -0.57
C VAL A 20 -7.73 5.14 -0.63
N ARG A 21 -8.52 5.79 0.23
CA ARG A 21 -9.98 5.64 0.27
C ARG A 21 -10.61 6.11 -1.04
N LEU A 22 -10.23 7.28 -1.53
CA LEU A 22 -10.70 7.83 -2.80
C LEU A 22 -10.24 6.97 -3.99
N ALA A 23 -8.96 6.57 -4.01
CA ALA A 23 -8.43 5.69 -5.04
C ALA A 23 -9.20 4.36 -5.12
N ARG A 24 -9.51 3.74 -3.97
CA ARG A 24 -10.37 2.54 -3.94
C ARG A 24 -11.76 2.81 -4.52
N LYS A 25 -12.39 3.93 -4.17
CA LYS A 25 -13.74 4.28 -4.67
C LYS A 25 -13.79 4.34 -6.21
N PHE A 26 -12.75 4.85 -6.86
CA PHE A 26 -12.74 5.04 -8.30
C PHE A 26 -12.12 3.87 -9.07
N LEU A 27 -11.09 3.22 -8.51
CA LEU A 27 -10.28 2.23 -9.21
C LEU A 27 -10.68 0.78 -8.92
N ASN A 28 -11.34 0.49 -7.79
CA ASN A 28 -11.89 -0.85 -7.53
C ASN A 28 -13.18 -1.04 -8.35
N LYS A 29 -13.00 -1.43 -9.61
CA LYS A 29 -14.05 -1.75 -10.58
C LYS A 29 -13.81 -3.15 -11.13
N ASP A 30 -14.60 -3.58 -12.12
CA ASP A 30 -14.54 -4.94 -12.66
C ASP A 30 -13.13 -5.35 -13.14
N ARG A 31 -12.37 -4.40 -13.67
CA ARG A 31 -11.02 -4.64 -14.21
C ARG A 31 -9.89 -4.56 -13.19
N TYR A 32 -9.97 -3.67 -12.20
CA TYR A 32 -8.82 -3.39 -11.33
C TYR A 32 -9.17 -3.55 -9.86
N LYS A 33 -8.22 -4.12 -9.11
CA LYS A 33 -8.27 -4.21 -7.64
C LYS A 33 -7.04 -3.56 -7.02
N LEU A 34 -7.27 -2.57 -6.18
CA LEU A 34 -6.23 -1.83 -5.48
C LEU A 34 -5.73 -2.60 -4.24
N ILE A 35 -4.44 -2.91 -4.23
CA ILE A 35 -3.71 -3.56 -3.14
C ILE A 35 -2.85 -2.51 -2.43
N VAL A 36 -2.95 -2.44 -1.11
CA VAL A 36 -2.15 -1.53 -0.27
C VAL A 36 -1.20 -2.35 0.57
N LYS A 37 0.06 -1.92 0.67
CA LYS A 37 1.09 -2.51 1.52
C LYS A 37 1.81 -1.41 2.30
N GLY A 38 2.32 -1.75 3.48
CA GLY A 38 3.14 -0.84 4.27
C GLY A 38 4.52 -0.65 3.64
N GLN A 39 5.06 0.57 3.73
CA GLN A 39 6.37 0.96 3.22
C GLN A 39 7.12 1.72 4.32
N HIS A 40 8.43 1.47 4.44
CA HIS A 40 9.32 2.02 5.48
C HIS A 40 8.89 1.65 6.91
N LEU A 41 9.74 0.92 7.63
CA LEU A 41 9.45 0.56 9.02
C LEU A 41 9.52 1.80 9.92
N LYS A 42 8.64 1.90 10.91
CA LYS A 42 8.71 2.96 11.93
C LYS A 42 10.04 2.90 12.70
N PRO A 43 10.67 4.04 13.03
CA PRO A 43 11.93 4.05 13.77
C PRO A 43 11.88 3.37 15.14
N SER A 44 10.70 3.32 15.76
CA SER A 44 10.47 2.68 17.07
C SER A 44 10.43 1.14 17.00
N GLU A 45 10.50 0.55 15.80
CA GLU A 45 10.34 -0.89 15.59
C GLU A 45 11.68 -1.56 15.27
N ASN A 46 11.86 -2.79 15.76
CA ASN A 46 13.05 -3.58 15.45
C ASN A 46 12.86 -4.37 14.15
N TRP A 47 13.64 -4.01 13.12
CA TRP A 47 13.58 -4.63 11.79
C TRP A 47 13.81 -6.15 11.79
N ARG A 48 14.52 -6.69 12.79
CA ARG A 48 14.76 -8.13 12.90
C ARG A 48 13.48 -8.94 13.07
N HIS A 49 12.40 -8.34 13.56
CA HIS A 49 11.09 -9.00 13.65
C HIS A 49 10.31 -9.00 12.33
N TYR A 50 10.80 -8.30 11.29
CA TYR A 50 10.06 -8.06 10.06
C TYR A 50 10.85 -8.46 8.81
N GLN A 51 11.66 -9.52 8.89
CA GLN A 51 12.48 -10.00 7.76
C GLN A 51 11.65 -10.45 6.54
N TYR A 52 10.42 -10.91 6.76
CA TYR A 52 9.50 -11.35 5.71
C TYR A 52 8.43 -10.30 5.35
N GLY A 53 8.63 -9.07 5.82
CA GLY A 53 7.74 -7.94 5.59
C GLY A 53 7.12 -7.38 6.88
N GLN A 54 6.80 -6.09 6.82
CA GLN A 54 6.17 -5.36 7.92
C GLN A 54 4.67 -5.12 7.69
N PRO A 55 3.85 -5.10 8.75
CA PRO A 55 2.45 -4.69 8.65
C PRO A 55 2.31 -3.17 8.45
N ILE A 56 1.17 -2.75 7.89
CA ILE A 56 0.85 -1.33 7.65
C ILE A 56 0.91 -0.52 8.95
N SER A 57 0.41 -1.06 10.07
CA SER A 57 0.42 -0.38 11.37
C SER A 57 1.82 -0.02 11.87
N LYS A 58 2.85 -0.73 11.38
CA LYS A 58 4.27 -0.53 11.71
C LYS A 58 5.03 0.22 10.63
N SER A 59 4.34 0.74 9.64
CA SER A 59 4.93 1.46 8.50
C SER A 59 4.73 2.96 8.61
N THR A 60 5.69 3.76 8.14
CA THR A 60 5.56 5.23 8.05
C THR A 60 4.89 5.67 6.76
N HIS A 61 4.96 4.84 5.71
CA HIS A 61 4.38 5.12 4.40
C HIS A 61 3.58 3.92 3.89
N LEU A 62 2.85 4.14 2.82
CA LEU A 62 2.05 3.17 2.09
C LEU A 62 2.55 3.09 0.66
N ARG A 63 2.49 1.88 0.09
CA ARG A 63 2.60 1.65 -1.34
C ARG A 63 1.35 0.97 -1.86
N VAL A 64 0.96 1.35 -3.06
CA VAL A 64 -0.29 0.95 -3.70
C VAL A 64 0.01 0.31 -5.05
N TYR A 65 -0.69 -0.79 -5.32
CA TYR A 65 -0.63 -1.52 -6.58
C TYR A 65 -2.01 -1.67 -7.18
N LEU A 66 -2.11 -1.56 -8.50
CA LEU A 66 -3.31 -1.94 -9.25
C LEU A 66 -3.12 -3.36 -9.79
N ASN A 67 -3.94 -4.28 -9.29
CA ASN A 67 -4.02 -5.64 -9.79
C ASN A 67 -5.07 -5.69 -10.90
N ASP A 68 -4.65 -5.90 -12.14
CA ASP A 68 -5.54 -6.11 -13.29
C ASP A 68 -6.13 -7.52 -13.19
N GLN A 69 -7.46 -7.64 -13.08
CA GLN A 69 -8.19 -8.90 -13.01
C GLN A 69 -8.67 -9.38 -14.39
N GLY A 70 -8.49 -8.57 -15.45
CA GLY A 70 -9.00 -8.84 -16.78
C GLY A 70 -8.07 -9.66 -17.69
N GLU A 71 -7.01 -10.27 -17.14
CA GLU A 71 -6.10 -11.20 -17.82
C GLU A 71 -6.06 -12.56 -17.10
#